data_AF-A0A6B3N4H4-F1
#
_entry.id   AF-A0A6B3N4H4-F1
#
_cell.length_a   1.000
_cell.length_b   1.000
_cell.length_c   1.000
_cell.angle_alpha   90.00
_cell.angle_beta   90.00
_cell.angle_gamma   90.00
#
_symmetry.space_group_name_H-M   'P 1'
#
loop_
_entity.id
_entity.type
_entity.pdbx_description
1 polymer ?
#
loop_
_entity_poly.entity_id
_entity_poly.type
_entity_poly.pdbx_seq_one_letter_code
_entity_poly.pdbx_strand_id
1 'polypeptide(L)'
;MINPQKQQPLSQSSDAGFTIMESLMAMLIITILMLGISPMIVLGVANRVQSRRVEIGVQAARAYIDGVRSGAIDPPAKTEKMEAASILTERNKLAEIGAPPSNFDCKKNNDDSYCKNDKSLYCVDLDEDDGCSKNSSRDLIIQAFRSIPADPNARNPEKTYFLGVRVYRADAFEGTENLKISQEGAKAKSRGPGFSDRKAPLFETTTEI
;
A
#
# COMPACT_ATOMS: atom_id res chain seq x y z
N MET A 1 31.40 39.56 -85.93
CA MET A 1 30.08 38.97 -85.62
C MET A 1 30.27 37.99 -84.47
N ILE A 2 29.78 38.33 -83.27
CA ILE A 2 29.93 37.52 -82.06
C ILE A 2 28.52 37.11 -81.63
N ASN A 3 28.30 35.81 -81.52
CA ASN A 3 27.00 35.18 -81.28
C ASN A 3 26.75 35.08 -79.77
N PRO A 4 25.65 35.61 -79.20
CA PRO A 4 25.39 35.47 -77.78
C PRO A 4 24.84 34.07 -77.46
N GLN A 5 25.52 33.33 -76.59
CA GLN A 5 25.04 32.08 -76.01
C GLN A 5 23.78 32.34 -75.18
N LYS A 6 22.72 31.60 -75.51
CA LYS A 6 21.42 31.59 -74.86
C LYS A 6 21.57 31.03 -73.43
N GLN A 7 21.41 31.88 -72.41
CA GLN A 7 21.32 31.43 -71.02
C GLN A 7 20.06 30.57 -70.85
N GLN A 8 20.24 29.31 -70.46
CA GLN A 8 19.14 28.45 -70.02
C GLN A 8 18.65 28.94 -68.66
N PRO A 9 17.33 28.95 -68.39
CA PRO A 9 16.83 29.28 -67.08
C PRO A 9 17.30 28.20 -66.10
N LEU A 10 18.05 28.60 -65.07
CA LEU A 10 18.27 27.77 -63.90
C LEU A 10 16.89 27.36 -63.38
N SER A 11 16.59 26.06 -63.43
CA SER A 11 15.48 25.49 -62.67
C SER A 11 15.68 25.90 -61.21
N GLN A 12 14.85 26.83 -60.76
CA GLN A 12 14.74 27.20 -59.37
C GLN A 12 14.19 25.96 -58.65
N SER A 13 15.09 25.17 -58.04
CA SER A 13 14.65 24.16 -57.10
C SER A 13 13.87 24.90 -56.03
N SER A 14 12.60 24.55 -55.88
CA SER A 14 11.86 24.88 -54.66
C SER A 14 12.46 24.03 -53.55
N ASP A 15 13.69 24.38 -53.14
CA ASP A 15 14.20 24.02 -51.83
C ASP A 15 13.38 24.84 -50.83
N ALA A 16 12.14 24.39 -50.61
CA ALA A 16 11.41 24.61 -49.38
C ALA A 16 12.14 23.81 -48.29
N GLY A 17 13.40 24.17 -48.06
CA GLY A 17 14.24 23.65 -47.01
C GLY A 17 13.70 24.17 -45.69
N PHE A 18 13.41 23.23 -44.80
CA PHE A 18 13.00 23.42 -43.41
C PHE A 18 13.54 24.73 -42.83
N THR A 19 12.69 25.76 -42.75
CA THR A 19 13.16 27.07 -42.27
C THR A 19 13.40 26.99 -40.77
N ILE A 20 14.41 27.71 -40.27
CA ILE A 20 14.70 27.78 -38.82
C ILE A 20 13.43 28.21 -38.03
N MET A 21 12.60 29.07 -38.63
CA MET A 21 11.33 29.53 -38.04
C MET A 21 10.29 28.40 -37.92
N GLU A 22 10.17 27.53 -38.92
CA GLU A 22 9.27 26.38 -38.90
C GLU A 22 9.69 25.36 -37.84
N SER A 23 11.00 25.11 -37.73
CA SER A 23 11.57 24.28 -36.66
C SER A 23 11.27 24.83 -35.26
N LEU A 24 11.40 26.16 -35.09
CA LEU A 24 11.15 26.83 -33.81
C LEU A 24 9.65 26.75 -33.43
N MET A 25 8.76 27.00 -34.38
CA MET A 25 7.32 26.87 -34.17
C MET A 25 6.92 25.42 -33.84
N ALA A 26 7.49 24.45 -34.55
CA ALA A 26 7.26 23.03 -34.28
C ALA A 26 7.71 22.64 -32.86
N MET A 27 8.89 23.06 -32.43
CA MET A 27 9.36 22.83 -31.05
C MET A 27 8.45 23.48 -30.01
N LEU A 28 7.99 24.73 -30.24
CA LEU A 28 7.04 25.39 -29.35
C LEU A 28 5.73 24.59 -29.20
N ILE A 29 5.15 24.14 -30.31
CA ILE A 29 3.92 23.34 -30.28
C ILE A 29 4.14 22.03 -29.52
N ILE A 30 5.25 21.32 -29.78
CA ILE A 30 5.56 20.07 -29.09
C ILE A 30 5.71 20.29 -27.58
N THR A 31 6.39 21.35 -27.16
CA THR A 31 6.55 21.65 -25.72
C THR A 31 5.21 21.95 -25.03
N ILE A 32 4.32 22.72 -25.66
CA ILE A 32 2.98 23.00 -25.11
C ILE A 32 2.15 21.71 -25.01
N LEU A 33 2.21 20.85 -26.04
CA LEU A 33 1.52 19.56 -26.03
C LEU A 33 2.06 18.63 -24.92
N MET A 34 3.39 18.56 -24.75
CA MET A 34 4.01 17.77 -23.69
C MET A 34 3.65 18.29 -22.30
N LEU A 35 3.61 19.61 -22.10
CA LEU A 35 3.18 20.23 -20.84
C LEU A 35 1.70 19.91 -20.54
N GLY A 36 0.85 19.83 -21.57
CA GLY A 36 -0.56 19.47 -21.41
C GLY A 36 -0.78 18.01 -20.98
N ILE A 37 0.03 17.07 -21.49
CA ILE A 37 -0.16 15.62 -21.24
C ILE A 37 0.58 15.15 -19.97
N SER A 38 1.68 15.80 -19.60
CA SER A 38 2.52 15.41 -18.45
C SER A 38 1.77 15.22 -17.13
N PRO A 39 0.86 16.11 -16.69
CA PRO A 39 0.14 15.95 -15.42
C PRO A 39 -0.66 14.65 -15.32
N MET A 40 -1.25 14.19 -16.44
CA MET A 40 -2.04 12.97 -16.47
C MET A 40 -1.16 11.71 -16.34
N ILE A 41 0.03 11.72 -16.95
CA ILE A 41 0.98 10.63 -16.84
C ILE A 41 1.45 10.48 -15.38
N VAL A 42 1.83 11.60 -14.74
CA VAL A 42 2.29 11.59 -13.35
C VAL A 42 1.21 11.08 -12.40
N LEU A 43 -0.04 11.56 -12.58
CA LEU A 43 -1.16 11.11 -11.75
C LEU A 43 -1.45 9.62 -11.95
N GLY A 44 -1.39 9.12 -13.19
CA GLY A 44 -1.58 7.70 -13.50
C GLY A 44 -0.53 6.80 -12.85
N VAL A 45 0.75 7.18 -12.92
CA VAL A 45 1.85 6.42 -12.29
C VAL A 45 1.72 6.43 -10.77
N ALA A 46 1.39 7.57 -10.17
CA ALA A 46 1.17 7.67 -8.72
C ALA A 46 0.08 6.70 -8.23
N ASN A 47 -1.06 6.65 -8.92
CA ASN A 47 -2.15 5.75 -8.58
C ASN A 47 -1.75 4.27 -8.73
N ARG A 48 -0.95 3.92 -9.75
CA ARG A 48 -0.45 2.55 -9.94
C ARG A 48 0.48 2.12 -8.80
N VAL A 49 1.39 3.00 -8.38
CA VAL A 49 2.31 2.71 -7.25
C VAL A 49 1.53 2.55 -5.95
N GLN A 50 0.54 3.40 -5.71
CA GLN A 50 -0.32 3.28 -4.52
C GLN A 50 -1.13 1.99 -4.53
N SER A 51 -1.76 1.66 -5.67
CA SER A 51 -2.52 0.41 -5.82
C SER A 51 -1.64 -0.81 -5.56
N ARG A 52 -0.41 -0.82 -6.10
CA ARG A 52 0.55 -1.90 -5.88
C ARG A 52 0.90 -2.09 -4.40
N ARG A 53 1.05 -1.00 -3.64
CA ARG A 53 1.33 -1.08 -2.20
C ARG A 53 0.16 -1.70 -1.42
N VAL A 54 -1.06 -1.33 -1.77
CA VAL A 54 -2.26 -1.93 -1.17
C VAL A 54 -2.39 -3.40 -1.57
N GLU A 55 -2.12 -3.75 -2.82
CA GLU A 55 -2.14 -5.14 -3.32
C GLU A 55 -1.20 -6.05 -2.52
N ILE A 56 0.04 -5.62 -2.28
CA ILE A 56 1.00 -6.38 -1.48
C ILE A 56 0.49 -6.54 -0.04
N GLY A 57 -0.08 -5.49 0.56
CA GLY A 57 -0.71 -5.56 1.88
C GLY A 57 -1.88 -6.55 1.95
N VAL A 58 -2.73 -6.59 0.93
CA VAL A 58 -3.83 -7.55 0.82
C VAL A 58 -3.31 -8.98 0.68
N GLN A 59 -2.26 -9.18 -0.13
CA GLN A 59 -1.65 -10.50 -0.31
C GLN A 59 -1.05 -11.02 1.00
N ALA A 60 -0.35 -10.16 1.74
CA ALA A 60 0.18 -10.47 3.06
C ALA A 60 -0.93 -10.83 4.06
N ALA A 61 -2.03 -10.07 4.11
CA ALA A 61 -3.17 -10.37 4.96
C ALA A 61 -3.80 -11.73 4.65
N ARG A 62 -3.97 -12.05 3.36
CA ARG A 62 -4.53 -13.35 2.92
C ARG A 62 -3.61 -14.49 3.30
N ALA A 63 -2.32 -14.37 3.02
CA ALA A 63 -1.33 -15.38 3.39
C ALA A 63 -1.33 -15.65 4.92
N TYR A 64 -1.45 -14.60 5.72
CA TYR A 64 -1.58 -14.74 7.17
C TYR A 64 -2.88 -15.45 7.58
N ILE A 65 -4.03 -15.04 7.02
CA ILE A 65 -5.34 -15.68 7.28
C ILE A 65 -5.28 -17.17 6.93
N ASP A 66 -4.72 -17.52 5.77
CA ASP A 66 -4.60 -18.90 5.32
C ASP A 66 -3.60 -19.70 6.18
N GLY A 67 -2.52 -19.06 6.63
CA GLY A 67 -1.57 -19.64 7.58
C GLY A 67 -2.20 -19.96 8.94
N VAL A 68 -3.03 -19.05 9.46
CA VAL A 68 -3.79 -19.28 10.70
C VAL A 68 -4.85 -20.37 10.51
N ARG A 69 -5.56 -20.37 9.37
CA ARG A 69 -6.59 -21.38 9.06
C ARG A 69 -6.00 -22.77 8.89
N SER A 70 -4.81 -22.88 8.31
CA SER A 70 -4.11 -24.16 8.13
C SER A 70 -3.40 -24.66 9.39
N GLY A 71 -3.30 -23.82 10.43
CA GLY A 71 -2.53 -24.12 11.64
C GLY A 71 -1.02 -24.04 11.45
N ALA A 72 -0.55 -23.51 10.31
CA ALA A 72 0.87 -23.24 10.08
C ALA A 72 1.36 -22.02 10.89
N ILE A 73 0.44 -21.10 11.21
CA ILE A 73 0.68 -19.94 12.08
C ILE A 73 -0.25 -20.06 13.29
N ASP A 74 0.31 -19.94 14.49
CA ASP A 74 -0.49 -19.94 15.71
C ASP A 74 -1.51 -18.77 15.72
N PRO A 75 -2.73 -18.97 16.25
CA PRO A 75 -3.71 -17.90 16.37
C PRO A 75 -3.18 -16.72 17.21
N PRO A 76 -3.62 -15.48 16.93
CA PRO A 76 -3.15 -14.31 17.67
C PRO A 76 -3.54 -14.38 19.15
N ALA A 77 -2.62 -13.96 20.01
CA ALA A 77 -2.85 -13.96 21.47
C ALA A 77 -3.84 -12.88 21.93
N LYS A 78 -4.01 -11.80 21.16
CA LYS A 78 -4.95 -10.72 21.48
C LYS A 78 -6.39 -11.15 21.21
N THR A 79 -7.18 -11.20 22.26
CA THR A 79 -8.57 -11.67 22.24
C THR A 79 -9.54 -10.58 22.69
N GLU A 80 -10.67 -10.46 22.01
CA GLU A 80 -11.80 -9.64 22.45
C GLU A 80 -13.02 -10.52 22.75
N LYS A 81 -13.75 -10.19 23.81
CA LYS A 81 -14.94 -10.95 24.20
C LYS A 81 -16.14 -10.57 23.33
N MET A 82 -16.87 -11.58 22.85
CA MET A 82 -18.11 -11.44 22.10
C MET A 82 -19.24 -12.28 22.74
N GLU A 83 -20.34 -11.63 23.04
CA GLU A 83 -21.65 -12.21 23.34
C GLU A 83 -22.30 -12.81 22.08
N ALA A 84 -22.73 -14.08 22.20
CA ALA A 84 -23.33 -14.84 21.11
C ALA A 84 -24.67 -14.26 20.62
N ALA A 85 -25.36 -13.46 21.45
CA ALA A 85 -26.68 -12.90 21.13
C ALA A 85 -26.65 -11.78 20.07
N SER A 86 -25.48 -11.17 19.79
CA SER A 86 -25.37 -9.99 18.93
C SER A 86 -24.10 -9.97 18.06
N ILE A 87 -23.82 -11.08 17.38
CA ILE A 87 -22.62 -11.29 16.56
C ILE A 87 -22.32 -10.13 15.59
N LEU A 88 -23.33 -9.58 14.91
CA LEU A 88 -23.14 -8.50 13.93
C LEU A 88 -22.74 -7.17 14.58
N THR A 89 -23.38 -6.80 15.70
CA THR A 89 -23.06 -5.57 16.43
C THR A 89 -21.67 -5.66 17.07
N GLU A 90 -21.30 -6.86 17.52
CA GLU A 90 -20.03 -7.07 18.19
C GLU A 90 -18.87 -7.30 17.25
N ARG A 91 -19.12 -7.76 16.01
CA ARG A 91 -18.12 -7.71 14.94
C ARG A 91 -17.60 -6.29 14.72
N ASN A 92 -18.46 -5.27 14.85
CA ASN A 92 -18.03 -3.88 14.76
C ASN A 92 -17.11 -3.46 15.92
N LYS A 93 -17.31 -4.00 17.13
CA LYS A 93 -16.40 -3.79 18.27
C LYS A 93 -15.00 -4.36 18.00
N LEU A 94 -14.90 -5.41 17.18
CA LEU A 94 -13.62 -5.95 16.74
C LEU A 94 -12.84 -4.94 15.87
N ALA A 95 -13.56 -4.11 15.10
CA ALA A 95 -12.98 -3.01 14.33
C ALA A 95 -12.66 -1.76 15.20
N GLU A 96 -13.09 -1.71 16.46
CA GLU A 96 -12.78 -0.64 17.44
C GLU A 96 -11.49 -0.89 18.22
N ILE A 97 -10.91 -2.09 18.11
CA ILE A 97 -9.67 -2.42 18.81
C ILE A 97 -8.61 -1.39 18.46
N GLY A 98 -7.96 -0.84 19.50
CA GLY A 98 -6.93 0.18 19.33
C GLY A 98 -5.77 -0.30 18.45
N ALA A 99 -5.18 0.67 17.74
CA ALA A 99 -3.96 0.43 16.98
C ALA A 99 -2.83 -0.06 17.91
N PRO A 100 -1.85 -0.81 17.38
CA PRO A 100 -0.76 -1.32 18.21
C PRO A 100 0.14 -0.19 18.69
N PRO A 101 0.86 -0.38 19.81
CA PRO A 101 1.80 0.63 20.29
C PRO A 101 2.89 0.90 19.25
N SER A 102 3.36 2.15 19.18
CA SER A 102 4.44 2.57 18.28
C SER A 102 5.80 1.92 18.59
N ASN A 103 5.93 1.27 19.75
CA ASN A 103 7.11 0.54 20.16
C ASN A 103 6.96 -0.97 19.93
N PHE A 104 7.44 -1.46 18.77
CA PHE A 104 7.59 -2.89 18.51
C PHE A 104 9.08 -3.26 18.35
N ASP A 105 9.41 -4.52 18.67
CA ASP A 105 10.66 -5.18 18.30
C ASP A 105 10.32 -6.49 17.58
N CYS A 106 10.44 -6.48 16.25
CA CYS A 106 10.16 -7.60 15.37
C CYS A 106 11.45 -8.17 14.75
N LYS A 107 12.56 -8.12 15.49
CA LYS A 107 13.78 -8.80 15.08
C LYS A 107 13.57 -10.31 15.08
N LYS A 108 14.09 -10.96 14.05
CA LYS A 108 14.12 -12.42 13.86
C LYS A 108 15.08 -13.08 14.86
N ASN A 109 14.75 -13.00 16.15
CA ASN A 109 15.53 -13.58 17.24
C ASN A 109 14.94 -14.89 17.75
N ASN A 110 13.75 -15.28 17.31
CA ASN A 110 13.07 -16.52 17.67
C ASN A 110 12.46 -17.17 16.41
N ASP A 111 12.21 -18.47 16.46
CA ASP A 111 11.66 -19.31 15.38
C ASP A 111 10.28 -18.87 14.83
N ASP A 112 9.64 -17.89 15.47
CA ASP A 112 8.32 -17.38 15.10
C ASP A 112 8.43 -15.96 14.53
N SER A 113 7.78 -15.70 13.39
CA SER A 113 7.67 -14.37 12.75
C SER A 113 6.83 -13.35 13.54
N TYR A 114 6.49 -13.65 14.80
CA TYR A 114 5.77 -12.75 15.69
C TYR A 114 6.73 -11.79 16.40
N CYS A 115 6.28 -10.56 16.62
CA CYS A 115 7.04 -9.56 17.34
C CYS A 115 7.08 -9.90 18.84
N LYS A 116 8.27 -9.81 19.44
CA LYS A 116 8.55 -10.37 20.79
C LYS A 116 7.67 -9.78 21.90
N ASN A 117 7.29 -8.52 21.75
CA ASN A 117 6.54 -7.78 22.78
C ASN A 117 5.02 -7.97 22.66
N ASP A 118 4.53 -8.40 21.50
CA ASP A 118 3.10 -8.52 21.20
C ASP A 118 2.86 -9.70 20.24
N LYS A 119 2.41 -10.85 20.76
CA LYS A 119 1.97 -12.03 19.97
C LYS A 119 0.68 -11.80 19.14
N SER A 120 0.36 -10.55 18.88
CA SER A 120 -0.68 -10.09 17.96
C SER A 120 -0.10 -9.35 16.74
N LEU A 121 1.20 -9.08 16.74
CA LEU A 121 1.91 -8.43 15.66
C LEU A 121 2.76 -9.46 14.94
N TYR A 122 2.43 -9.71 13.69
CA TYR A 122 3.13 -10.63 12.82
C TYR A 122 3.92 -9.82 11.78
N CYS A 123 5.20 -10.13 11.66
CA CYS A 123 6.10 -9.48 10.73
C CYS A 123 6.10 -10.19 9.38
N VAL A 124 5.95 -9.41 8.31
CA VAL A 124 6.19 -9.84 6.94
C VAL A 124 7.34 -9.02 6.39
N ASP A 125 8.51 -9.63 6.44
CA ASP A 125 9.76 -9.15 5.88
C ASP A 125 9.71 -9.25 4.34
N LEU A 126 9.95 -8.12 3.67
CA LEU A 126 9.94 -8.00 2.21
C LEU A 126 11.23 -7.36 1.67
N ASP A 127 12.25 -7.24 2.50
CA ASP A 127 13.55 -6.71 2.10
C ASP A 127 14.69 -7.71 2.37
N GLU A 128 15.92 -7.22 2.36
CA GLU A 128 17.13 -8.03 2.54
C GLU A 128 17.60 -8.04 4.00
N ASP A 129 17.04 -7.16 4.84
CA ASP A 129 17.39 -7.04 6.25
C ASP A 129 16.48 -7.97 7.06
N ASP A 130 17.06 -8.78 7.95
CA ASP A 130 16.26 -9.75 8.69
C ASP A 130 15.24 -9.09 9.65
N GLY A 131 13.95 -9.33 9.36
CA GLY A 131 12.82 -8.95 10.19
C GLY A 131 12.36 -7.50 10.00
N CYS A 132 11.21 -7.18 10.58
CA CYS A 132 10.56 -5.91 10.29
C CYS A 132 11.26 -4.78 11.03
N SER A 133 11.86 -3.85 10.28
CA SER A 133 12.51 -2.67 10.85
C SER A 133 11.64 -1.42 10.68
N LYS A 134 11.68 -0.49 11.65
CA LYS A 134 10.97 0.80 11.53
C LYS A 134 11.49 1.67 10.39
N ASN A 135 12.67 1.36 9.87
CA ASN A 135 13.28 2.10 8.76
C ASN A 135 12.91 1.48 7.40
N SER A 136 12.33 0.28 7.39
CA SER A 136 11.90 -0.36 6.15
C SER A 136 10.57 0.19 5.67
N SER A 137 10.62 0.71 4.44
CA SER A 137 9.43 1.17 3.73
C SER A 137 8.66 0.05 3.04
N ARG A 138 9.24 -1.16 2.99
CA ARG A 138 8.75 -2.35 2.28
C ARG A 138 8.14 -3.37 3.23
N ASP A 139 8.70 -3.51 4.42
CA ASP A 139 8.19 -4.44 5.42
C ASP A 139 6.77 -4.09 5.85
N LEU A 140 6.03 -5.14 6.17
CA LEU A 140 4.64 -5.05 6.60
C LEU A 140 4.47 -5.68 7.96
N ILE A 141 3.61 -5.06 8.75
CA ILE A 141 3.25 -5.54 10.08
C ILE A 141 1.76 -5.79 10.11
N ILE A 142 1.43 -7.04 10.41
CA ILE A 142 0.06 -7.50 10.51
C ILE A 142 -0.34 -7.45 11.97
N GLN A 143 -1.31 -6.62 12.30
CA GLN A 143 -2.01 -6.67 13.58
C GLN A 143 -3.20 -7.62 13.44
N ALA A 144 -3.17 -8.70 14.20
CA ALA A 144 -4.23 -9.70 14.24
C ALA A 144 -4.85 -9.81 15.63
N PHE A 145 -6.14 -10.02 15.67
CA PHE A 145 -6.91 -10.18 16.90
C PHE A 145 -8.08 -11.13 16.65
N ARG A 146 -8.46 -11.90 17.67
CA ARG A 146 -9.53 -12.89 17.56
C ARG A 146 -10.66 -12.64 18.54
N SER A 147 -11.87 -13.05 18.18
CA SER A 147 -12.99 -13.07 19.11
C SER A 147 -12.93 -14.32 19.99
N ILE A 148 -13.24 -14.16 21.27
CA ILE A 148 -13.58 -15.27 22.17
C ILE A 148 -15.00 -15.09 22.69
N PRO A 149 -15.78 -16.17 22.88
CA PRO A 149 -17.09 -16.08 23.50
C PRO A 149 -16.97 -15.48 24.90
N ALA A 150 -17.92 -14.61 25.27
CA ALA A 150 -18.00 -14.00 26.59
C ALA A 150 -18.36 -15.02 27.68
N ASP A 151 -19.13 -16.06 27.33
CA ASP A 151 -19.46 -17.18 28.20
C ASP A 151 -18.26 -18.15 28.30
N PRO A 152 -17.67 -18.35 29.51
CA PRO A 152 -16.56 -19.27 29.72
C PRO A 152 -16.93 -20.75 29.47
N ASN A 153 -18.22 -21.09 29.38
CA ASN A 153 -18.70 -22.45 29.09
C ASN A 153 -19.03 -22.67 27.60
N ALA A 154 -18.92 -21.63 26.77
CA ALA A 154 -19.18 -21.75 25.34
C ALA A 154 -18.16 -22.68 24.66
N ARG A 155 -18.63 -23.41 23.64
CA ARG A 155 -17.85 -24.37 22.82
C ARG A 155 -16.46 -23.81 22.48
N ASN A 156 -15.45 -24.64 22.72
CA ASN A 156 -14.02 -24.46 22.42
C ASN A 156 -13.69 -23.16 21.64
N PRO A 157 -13.26 -22.09 22.32
CA PRO A 157 -12.97 -20.79 21.71
C PRO A 157 -11.82 -20.86 20.67
N GLU A 158 -11.12 -21.98 20.63
CA GLU A 158 -10.02 -22.26 19.72
C GLU A 158 -10.46 -22.79 18.35
N LYS A 159 -11.72 -23.25 18.18
CA LYS A 159 -12.17 -23.93 16.95
C LYS A 159 -12.96 -23.08 15.97
N THR A 160 -13.63 -22.03 16.44
CA THR A 160 -14.43 -21.13 15.59
C THR A 160 -14.38 -19.72 16.16
N TYR A 161 -13.78 -18.78 15.44
CA TYR A 161 -13.66 -17.39 15.88
C TYR A 161 -13.61 -16.42 14.71
N PHE A 162 -14.01 -15.18 14.95
CA PHE A 162 -13.73 -14.09 14.04
C PHE A 162 -12.30 -13.62 14.23
N LEU A 163 -11.54 -13.62 13.13
CA LEU A 163 -10.22 -13.08 13.03
C LEU A 163 -10.30 -11.72 12.35
N GLY A 164 -9.91 -10.67 13.06
CA GLY A 164 -9.67 -9.37 12.46
C GLY A 164 -8.18 -9.18 12.18
N VAL A 165 -7.90 -8.63 11.00
CA VAL A 165 -6.55 -8.47 10.47
C VAL A 165 -6.41 -7.06 9.91
N ARG A 166 -5.35 -6.37 10.33
CA ARG A 166 -4.95 -5.07 9.80
C ARG A 166 -3.50 -5.11 9.37
N VAL A 167 -3.21 -4.48 8.24
CA VAL A 167 -1.85 -4.42 7.70
C VAL A 167 -1.36 -3.00 7.71
N TYR A 168 -0.24 -2.79 8.40
CA TYR A 168 0.50 -1.54 8.46
C TYR A 168 1.84 -1.71 7.74
N ARG A 169 2.43 -0.59 7.32
CA ARG A 169 3.83 -0.57 6.90
C ARG A 169 4.72 -0.50 8.14
N ALA A 170 5.91 -1.10 8.12
CA ALA A 170 6.80 -1.06 9.27
C ALA A 170 7.27 0.38 9.59
N ASP A 171 7.50 1.20 8.56
CA ASP A 171 7.77 2.64 8.70
C ASP A 171 6.62 3.46 9.33
N ALA A 172 5.42 2.91 9.42
CA ALA A 172 4.30 3.56 10.12
C ALA A 172 4.57 3.72 11.62
N PHE A 173 5.46 2.93 12.20
CA PHE A 173 5.75 2.96 13.63
C PHE A 173 6.98 3.82 13.97
N GLU A 174 7.56 4.49 12.97
CA GLU A 174 8.57 5.50 13.19
C GLU A 174 7.94 6.73 13.89
N GLY A 175 8.61 7.25 14.92
CA GLY A 175 8.16 8.42 15.70
C GLY A 175 7.23 8.12 16.87
N THR A 176 6.75 9.17 17.54
CA THR A 176 5.91 9.10 18.76
C THR A 176 4.41 9.21 18.47
N GLU A 177 4.03 9.46 17.22
CA GLU A 177 2.62 9.58 16.82
C GLU A 177 1.93 8.21 16.81
N ASN A 178 0.72 8.18 17.36
CA ASN A 178 -0.12 6.98 17.40
C ASN A 178 -0.55 6.57 16.00
N LEU A 179 -0.60 5.25 15.78
CA LEU A 179 -1.21 4.66 14.61
C LEU A 179 -2.71 4.90 14.63
N LYS A 180 -3.29 5.03 13.43
CA LYS A 180 -4.72 5.28 13.27
C LYS A 180 -5.45 3.97 12.93
N ILE A 181 -6.75 3.95 13.21
CA ILE A 181 -7.65 2.89 12.78
C ILE A 181 -8.63 3.40 11.71
N SER A 182 -9.14 2.51 10.86
CA SER A 182 -10.06 2.86 9.77
C SER A 182 -11.34 3.55 10.27
N GLN A 183 -11.79 3.21 11.49
CA GLN A 183 -12.95 3.85 12.14
C GLN A 183 -12.74 5.34 12.47
N GLU A 184 -11.50 5.78 12.71
CA GLU A 184 -11.17 7.20 12.92
C GLU A 184 -11.14 8.00 11.61
N GLY A 185 -11.65 7.42 10.51
CA GLY A 185 -11.64 8.01 9.17
C GLY A 185 -10.31 7.88 8.44
N ALA A 186 -9.32 7.23 9.07
CA ALA A 186 -7.98 7.00 8.56
C ALA A 186 -7.91 5.71 7.75
N LYS A 187 -8.45 5.75 6.52
CA LYS A 187 -7.95 4.85 5.47
C LYS A 187 -6.68 5.47 4.90
N ALA A 188 -5.78 4.67 4.34
CA ALA A 188 -4.68 5.16 3.50
C ALA A 188 -5.26 5.91 2.28
N LYS A 189 -5.78 7.12 2.51
CA LYS A 189 -6.37 8.00 1.52
C LYS A 189 -5.21 8.77 0.89
N SER A 190 -5.15 8.67 -0.43
CA SER A 190 -4.28 9.50 -1.28
C SER A 190 -4.67 10.96 -1.07
N ARG A 191 -3.96 11.68 -0.19
CA ARG A 191 -4.11 13.12 -0.01
C ARG A 191 -3.25 13.80 -1.08
N GLY A 192 -3.67 13.66 -2.33
CA GLY A 192 -2.94 14.17 -3.50
C GLY A 192 -1.81 13.25 -3.99
N PRO A 193 -1.12 13.65 -5.08
CA PRO A 193 -0.07 12.84 -5.68
C PRO A 193 1.09 12.68 -4.69
N GLY A 194 1.24 11.48 -4.13
CA GLY A 194 2.41 11.09 -3.34
C GLY A 194 2.26 11.10 -1.81
N PHE A 195 1.17 11.63 -1.24
CA PHE A 195 0.99 11.68 0.22
C PHE A 195 -0.14 10.75 0.67
N SER A 196 0.23 9.50 0.99
CA SER A 196 -0.63 8.59 1.76
C SER A 196 -0.30 8.74 3.24
N ASP A 197 -1.32 8.79 4.10
CA ASP A 197 -1.13 8.80 5.55
C ASP A 197 -0.46 7.48 5.98
N ARG A 198 0.82 7.55 6.35
CA ARG A 198 1.62 6.37 6.69
C ARG A 198 1.12 5.69 7.96
N LYS A 199 0.43 6.43 8.85
CA LYS A 199 -0.10 5.93 10.12
C LYS A 199 -1.42 5.16 9.95
N ALA A 200 -2.05 5.24 8.78
CA ALA A 200 -3.26 4.52 8.46
C ALA A 200 -2.94 3.09 7.97
N PRO A 201 -3.80 2.10 8.25
CA PRO A 201 -3.65 0.76 7.70
C PRO A 201 -3.77 0.77 6.17
N LEU A 202 -2.95 -0.05 5.51
CA LEU A 202 -3.06 -0.33 4.08
C LEU A 202 -4.31 -1.17 3.77
N PHE A 203 -4.63 -2.09 4.67
CA PHE A 203 -5.75 -3.02 4.52
C PHE A 203 -6.29 -3.43 5.89
N GLU A 204 -7.60 -3.63 5.96
CA GLU A 204 -8.31 -4.11 7.16
C GLU A 204 -9.45 -5.03 6.73
N THR A 205 -9.56 -6.18 7.38
CA THR A 205 -10.65 -7.13 7.15
C THR A 205 -10.98 -7.92 8.41
N THR A 206 -12.18 -8.47 8.44
CA THR A 206 -12.61 -9.41 9.47
C THR A 206 -13.17 -10.64 8.76
N THR A 207 -12.66 -11.82 9.12
CA THR A 207 -13.04 -13.11 8.56
C THR A 207 -13.40 -14.08 9.67
N GLU A 208 -14.11 -15.14 9.32
CA GLU A 208 -14.33 -16.29 10.19
C GLU A 208 -13.27 -17.36 9.89
N ILE A 209 -12.74 -17.97 10.95
CA ILE A 209 -11.81 -19.11 10.91
C ILE A 209 -12.51 -20.34 11.45
#